data_AF-A0A820Z4M6-F1
#
_entry.id   AF-A0A820Z4M6-F1
#
_cell.length_a   1.000
_cell.length_b   1.000
_cell.length_c   1.000
_cell.angle_alpha   90.00
_cell.angle_beta   90.00
_cell.angle_gamma   90.00
#
_symmetry.space_group_name_H-M   'P 1'
#
loop_
_entity.id
_entity.type
_entity.pdbx_description
1 polymer ?
#
loop_
_entity_poly.entity_id
_entity_poly.type
_entity_poly.pdbx_seq_one_letter_code
_entity_poly.pdbx_strand_id
1 'polypeptide(L)' 'VQGEHRHKDENRSERSFFFKSTTLPPGTQIDQLQSHLTDDGQLKIEAPFVEQKETPKPIEVEKQEGGK' A
#
# COMPACT_ATOMS: atom_id res chain seq x y z
N VAL A 1 0.36 -6.64 0.93
CA VAL A 1 -0.64 -7.67 1.29
C VAL A 1 -0.23 -8.98 0.66
N GLN A 2 -0.20 -10.05 1.45
CA GLN A 2 0.05 -11.40 0.99
C GLN A 2 -1.03 -12.30 1.56
N GLY A 3 -1.49 -13.27 0.80
CA GLY A 3 -2.30 -14.34 1.35
C GLY A 3 -2.27 -15.60 0.51
N GLU A 4 -2.79 -16.65 1.13
CA GLU A 4 -2.76 -18.01 0.64
C GLU A 4 -4.15 -18.62 0.84
N HIS A 5 -4.68 -19.24 -0.21
CA HIS A 5 -5.89 -20.04 -0.16
C HIS A 5 -5.54 -21.49 -0.50
N ARG A 6 -5.99 -22.44 0.31
CA ARG A 6 -5.80 -23.88 0.08
C ARG A 6 -7.15 -24.58 0.14
N HIS A 7 -7.55 -25.18 -0.97
CA HIS A 7 -8.74 -26.01 -1.08
C HIS A 7 -8.35 -27.46 -1.30
N LYS A 8 -9.04 -28.40 -0.65
CA LYS A 8 -8.79 -29.84 -0.83
C LYS A 8 -10.10 -30.60 -0.81
N ASP A 9 -10.38 -31.26 -1.93
CA ASP A 9 -11.49 -32.20 -2.13
C ASP A 9 -10.95 -33.61 -2.38
N GLU A 10 -11.86 -34.60 -2.44
CA GLU A 10 -11.52 -36.02 -2.59
C GLU A 10 -10.64 -36.32 -3.81
N ASN A 11 -10.77 -35.54 -4.90
CA ASN A 11 -10.02 -35.75 -6.15
C ASN A 11 -9.09 -34.59 -6.55
N ARG A 12 -9.04 -33.49 -5.78
CA ARG A 12 -8.26 -32.31 -6.18
C ARG A 12 -7.75 -31.54 -4.98
N SER A 13 -6.52 -31.03 -5.10
CA SER A 13 -5.99 -30.01 -4.20
C SER A 13 -5.68 -28.77 -5.03
N GLU A 14 -6.18 -27.62 -4.59
CA GLU A 14 -5.87 -26.32 -5.17
C GLU A 14 -5.18 -25.45 -4.11
N ARG A 15 -4.18 -24.69 -4.55
CA ARG A 15 -3.50 -23.71 -3.71
C ARG A 15 -3.24 -22.46 -4.55
N SER A 16 -3.74 -21.34 -4.07
CA SER A 16 -3.61 -20.04 -4.74
C SER A 16 -2.92 -19.06 -3.80
N PHE A 17 -2.00 -18.28 -4.35
CA PHE A 17 -1.26 -17.25 -3.64
C PHE A 17 -1.58 -15.90 -4.27
N PHE A 18 -1.77 -14.88 -3.44
CA PHE A 18 -1.92 -13.52 -3.92
C PHE A 18 -0.90 -12.62 -3.23
N PHE A 19 -0.32 -11.71 -4.00
CA PHE A 19 0.55 -10.66 -3.50
C PHE A 19 0.14 -9.33 -4.13
N LYS A 20 -0.09 -8.33 -3.29
CA LYS A 20 -0.44 -6.97 -3.71
C LYS A 20 0.36 -5.97 -2.89
N SER A 21 1.22 -5.20 -3.55
CA SER A 21 1.91 -4.05 -2.97
C SER A 21 1.26 -2.76 -3.47
N THR A 22 1.24 -1.74 -2.62
CA THR A 22 0.82 -0.39 -2.98
C THR A 22 1.56 0.61 -2.11
N THR A 23 1.74 1.82 -2.61
CA THR A 23 2.40 2.91 -1.88
C THR A 23 1.33 3.74 -1.20
N LEU A 24 1.46 3.94 0.11
CA LEU A 24 0.53 4.74 0.87
C LEU A 24 0.85 6.23 0.74
N PRO A 25 -0.15 7.11 0.67
CA PRO A 25 0.07 8.55 0.69
C PRO A 25 0.84 9.01 1.94
N PRO A 26 1.68 10.05 1.83
CA PRO A 26 2.34 10.66 2.98
C PRO A 26 1.27 11.25 3.93
N GLY A 27 1.26 10.81 5.18
CA GLY A 27 0.25 11.22 6.18
C GLY A 27 -0.75 10.12 6.54
N THR A 28 -0.68 8.97 5.86
CA THR A 28 -1.38 7.76 6.28
C THR A 28 -0.87 7.30 7.64
N GLN A 29 -1.78 7.12 8.59
CA GLN A 29 -1.46 6.68 9.95
C GLN A 29 -1.28 5.15 9.98
N ILE A 30 -0.05 4.69 9.76
CA ILE A 30 0.27 3.25 9.62
C ILE A 30 -0.07 2.46 10.89
N ASP A 31 0.14 3.05 12.07
CA ASP A 31 -0.13 2.40 13.35
C ASP A 31 -1.64 2.14 13.59
N GLN A 32 -2.50 2.81 12.82
CA GLN A 32 -3.95 2.72 12.91
C GLN A 32 -4.56 1.98 11.72
N LEU A 33 -3.74 1.24 10.98
CA LEU A 33 -4.19 0.47 9.84
C LEU A 33 -5.05 -0.72 10.30
N GLN A 34 -6.24 -0.84 9.73
CA GLN A 34 -7.21 -1.89 10.02
C GLN A 34 -7.47 -2.69 8.76
N SER A 35 -7.69 -3.99 8.92
CA SER A 35 -8.07 -4.88 7.83
C SER A 35 -9.34 -5.64 8.19
N HIS A 36 -10.29 -5.70 7.27
CA HIS A 36 -11.50 -6.49 7.43
C HIS A 36 -11.84 -7.20 6.11
N LEU A 37 -12.32 -8.44 6.23
CA LEU A 37 -12.88 -9.19 5.10
C LEU A 37 -14.38 -8.93 5.09
N THR A 38 -14.90 -8.40 3.99
CA THR A 38 -16.34 -8.16 3.86
C THR A 38 -17.09 -9.45 3.50
N ASP A 39 -18.41 -9.47 3.73
CA ASP A 39 -19.25 -10.64 3.40
C ASP A 39 -19.25 -11.01 1.91
N ASP A 40 -18.97 -10.03 1.05
CA ASP A 40 -18.76 -10.23 -0.40
C ASP A 40 -17.35 -10.75 -0.76
N GLY A 41 -16.53 -11.10 0.23
CA GLY A 41 -15.22 -11.74 0.04
C GLY A 41 -14.08 -10.78 -0.34
N GLN A 42 -14.26 -9.47 -0.17
CA GLN A 42 -13.22 -8.48 -0.45
C GLN A 42 -12.43 -8.12 0.80
N LEU A 43 -11.10 -8.17 0.71
CA LEU A 43 -10.23 -7.67 1.77
C LEU A 43 -10.12 -6.15 1.67
N LYS A 44 -10.71 -5.44 2.63
CA LYS A 44 -10.57 -4.00 2.79
C LYS A 44 -9.47 -3.68 3.80
N ILE A 45 -8.65 -2.70 3.45
CA ILE A 45 -7.58 -2.17 4.29
C ILE A 45 -7.81 -0.66 4.36
N GLU A 46 -8.00 -0.16 5.57
CA GLU A 46 -8.30 1.25 5.84
C GLU A 46 -7.36 1.81 6.89
N ALA A 47 -7.07 3.09 6.80
CA ALA A 47 -6.28 3.81 7.79
C ALA A 47 -6.70 5.28 7.79
N PRO A 48 -6.72 5.96 8.95
CA PRO A 48 -6.90 7.39 9.01
C PRO A 48 -5.81 8.12 8.20
N PHE A 49 -6.21 9.18 7.51
CA PHE A 49 -5.31 10.03 6.76
C PHE A 49 -5.25 11.41 7.40
N VAL A 50 -4.04 11.88 7.70
CA VAL A 50 -3.80 13.26 8.14
C VAL A 50 -3.20 14.00 6.96
N GLU A 51 -3.93 15.00 6.48
CA GLU A 51 -3.46 15.86 5.41
C GLU A 51 -2.22 16.63 5.88
N GLN A 52 -1.06 16.23 5.35
CA GLN A 52 0.16 16.98 5.58
C GLN A 52 0.08 18.24 4.74
N LYS A 53 -0.02 19.40 5.39
CA LYS A 53 0.21 20.68 4.71
C LYS A 53 1.60 20.62 4.10
N GLU A 54 1.68 20.55 2.78
CA GLU A 54 2.94 20.50 2.06
C GLU A 54 3.79 21.70 2.47
N THR A 55 4.84 21.47 3.25
CA THR A 55 5.95 22.42 3.28
C THR A 55 6.64 22.27 1.93
N PRO A 56 6.78 23.37 1.15
CA PRO A 56 7.42 23.28 -0.15
C PRO A 56 8.83 22.72 0.06
N LYS A 57 9.12 21.58 -0.58
CA LYS A 57 10.48 21.04 -0.61
C LYS A 57 11.40 22.12 -1.19
N PRO A 58 12.53 22.46 -0.55
CA PRO A 58 13.50 23.37 -1.16
C PRO A 58 13.94 22.73 -2.48
N ILE A 59 13.65 23.41 -3.58
CA ILE A 59 14.17 23.05 -4.88
C ILE A 59 15.65 23.43 -4.82
N GLU A 60 16.55 22.46 -4.65
CA GLU A 60 17.99 22.69 -4.84
C GLU A 60 18.23 22.94 -6.33
N VAL A 61 18.21 24.22 -6.70
CA VAL A 61 18.58 24.65 -8.05
C VAL A 61 20.11 24.59 -8.14
N GLU A 62 20.62 23.48 -8.69
CA GLU A 62 22.04 23.37 -9.05
C GLU A 62 22.32 24.38 -10.18
N LYS A 63 22.88 25.54 -9.81
CA LYS A 63 23.34 26.53 -10.78
C LYS A 63 24.58 25.97 -11.48
N GLN A 64 24.42 25.52 -12.73
CA GLN A 64 25.54 25.28 -13.63
C GLN A 64 26.11 26.64 -14.05
N GLU A 65 27.22 27.02 -13.43
CA GLU A 65 28.04 28.18 -13.81
C GLU A 65 28.78 27.85 -15.12
N GLY A 66 28.23 28.31 -16.24
CA GLY A 66 28.90 28.30 -17.55
C GLY A 66 29.94 29.42 -17.60
N GLY A 67 31.21 29.00 -17.66
CA GLY A 67 32.39 29.86 -17.65
C GLY A 67 32.56 30.76 -18.88
N LYS A 68 33.50 31.71 -18.68
CA LYS A 68 33.97 32.77 -19.58
C LYS A 68 34.30 32.34 -21.01
#